data_AF-A0A7Y4UI41-F1
#
_entry.id   AF-A0A7Y4UI41-F1
#
_cell.length_a   1.000
_cell.length_b   1.000
_cell.length_c   1.000
_cell.angle_alpha   90.00
_cell.angle_beta   90.00
_cell.angle_gamma   90.00
#
_symmetry.space_group_name_H-M   'P 1'
#
loop_
_entity.id
_entity.type
_entity.pdbx_description
1 polymer ?
#
loop_
_entity_poly.entity_id
_entity_poly.type
_entity_poly.pdbx_seq_one_letter_code
_entity_poly.pdbx_strand_id
1 'polypeptide(L)'
;MKSFVCILVVLWLFGSSVQAQGWQRIFDGQTLNGWSAPDMTYFSVADGAITGETTKEHNPPHNQFIVWQGGEVRDFELKFKFRIFGPKANSGMQFRGTLKDKGLVWGYQADIAVSGPYLGGIWDEYGPRKSLAARGERNVIDESGKRTTEKFADPLVAGLNLEQWNEYHITAKGTRIQLRINGKLTCELDDRETGKAAASGVLAMPIIPGEPMRVQYKDIRLRRFKPY
;
A
#
# COMPACT_ATOMS: atom_id res chain seq x y z
N MET A 1 -7.15 -12.92 -70.36
CA MET A 1 -6.18 -12.62 -69.28
C MET A 1 -6.85 -11.66 -68.30
N LYS A 2 -7.24 -12.12 -67.11
CA LYS A 2 -7.84 -11.30 -66.05
C LYS A 2 -6.80 -11.17 -64.94
N SER A 3 -6.20 -9.99 -64.78
CA SER A 3 -5.22 -9.72 -63.74
C SER A 3 -5.94 -9.33 -62.46
N PHE A 4 -5.80 -10.14 -61.40
CA PHE A 4 -6.22 -9.79 -60.05
C PHE A 4 -5.12 -8.97 -59.38
N VAL A 5 -5.45 -7.78 -58.90
CA VAL A 5 -4.58 -6.95 -58.06
C VAL A 5 -4.88 -7.30 -56.60
N CYS A 6 -3.93 -7.96 -55.93
CA CYS A 6 -3.97 -8.17 -54.48
C CYS A 6 -3.49 -6.89 -53.78
N ILE A 7 -4.40 -6.21 -53.09
CA ILE A 7 -4.04 -5.10 -52.18
C ILE A 7 -3.65 -5.71 -50.84
N LEU A 8 -2.36 -5.62 -50.50
CA LEU A 8 -1.84 -5.98 -49.17
C LEU A 8 -2.14 -4.84 -48.19
N VAL A 9 -3.09 -5.06 -47.28
CA VAL A 9 -3.34 -4.16 -46.15
C VAL A 9 -2.36 -4.52 -45.04
N VAL A 10 -1.33 -3.69 -44.86
CA VAL A 10 -0.39 -3.80 -43.73
C VAL A 10 -1.04 -3.12 -42.51
N LEU A 11 -1.60 -3.92 -41.62
CA LEU A 11 -2.07 -3.48 -40.31
C LEU A 11 -0.87 -3.19 -39.40
N TRP A 12 -0.60 -1.90 -39.16
CA TRP A 12 0.33 -1.46 -38.12
C TRP A 12 -0.34 -1.60 -36.75
N LEU A 13 -0.04 -2.70 -36.06
CA LEU A 13 -0.34 -2.83 -34.63
C LEU A 13 0.58 -1.89 -33.84
N PHE A 14 0.10 -0.69 -33.53
CA PHE A 14 0.73 0.15 -32.51
C PHE A 14 0.52 -0.50 -31.14
N GLY A 15 1.48 -1.34 -30.73
CA GLY A 15 1.61 -1.75 -29.34
C GLY A 15 2.04 -0.56 -28.49
N SER A 16 1.09 0.10 -27.83
CA SER A 16 1.39 1.12 -26.82
C SER A 16 2.13 0.48 -25.65
N SER A 17 3.46 0.53 -25.69
CA SER A 17 4.27 0.19 -24.53
C SER A 17 4.03 1.24 -23.43
N VAL A 18 3.46 0.82 -22.31
CA VAL A 18 3.24 1.68 -21.14
C VAL A 18 4.60 2.01 -20.53
N GLN A 19 5.12 3.20 -20.83
CA GLN A 19 6.39 3.64 -20.25
C GLN A 19 6.15 4.20 -18.84
N ALA A 20 6.57 3.45 -17.82
CA ALA A 20 6.57 3.90 -16.44
C ALA A 20 7.50 5.12 -16.26
N GLN A 21 7.10 6.06 -15.41
CA GLN A 21 8.02 7.13 -14.98
C GLN A 21 9.15 6.52 -14.11
N GLY A 22 10.26 7.25 -13.95
CA GLY A 22 11.34 6.83 -13.04
C GLY A 22 10.87 6.73 -11.59
N TRP A 23 11.72 6.17 -10.72
CA TRP A 23 11.46 6.17 -9.27
C TRP A 23 11.67 7.59 -8.71
N GLN A 24 10.63 8.14 -8.10
CA GLN A 24 10.68 9.37 -7.33
C GLN A 24 10.85 9.04 -5.84
N ARG A 25 11.82 9.66 -5.18
CA ARG A 25 11.91 9.64 -3.71
C ARG A 25 10.88 10.61 -3.14
N ILE A 26 9.97 10.14 -2.27
CA ILE A 26 8.88 10.96 -1.71
C ILE A 26 9.08 11.34 -0.24
N PHE A 27 10.23 10.97 0.33
CA PHE A 27 10.68 11.38 1.65
C PHE A 27 12.19 11.61 1.62
N ASP A 28 12.64 12.79 2.06
CA ASP A 28 14.03 13.24 1.96
C ASP A 28 14.99 12.59 2.99
N GLY A 29 14.46 11.90 4.00
CA GLY A 29 15.24 11.30 5.08
C GLY A 29 15.59 12.25 6.23
N GLN A 30 15.09 13.49 6.22
CA GLN A 30 15.52 14.55 7.13
C GLN A 30 14.36 15.34 7.71
N THR A 31 13.32 15.62 6.92
CA THR A 31 12.20 16.47 7.31
C THR A 31 10.86 15.83 6.93
N LEU A 32 9.79 16.23 7.61
CA LEU A 32 8.43 15.85 7.23
C LEU A 32 7.87 16.73 6.09
N ASN A 33 8.72 17.42 5.32
CA ASN A 33 8.27 18.22 4.19
C ASN A 33 7.49 17.36 3.20
N GLY A 34 6.32 17.84 2.80
CA GLY A 34 5.41 17.08 1.93
C GLY A 34 4.61 15.99 2.67
N TRP A 35 4.60 15.98 4.01
CA TRP A 35 3.80 15.10 4.84
C TRP A 35 3.03 15.92 5.88
N SER A 36 1.78 15.55 6.16
CA SER A 36 0.92 16.28 7.10
C SER A 36 0.00 15.32 7.85
N ALA A 37 -0.22 15.60 9.14
CA ALA A 37 -1.18 14.93 9.99
C ALA A 37 -2.05 15.98 10.70
N PRO A 38 -3.27 15.64 11.17
CA PRO A 38 -4.06 16.52 12.04
C PRO A 38 -3.31 16.92 13.31
N ASP A 39 -2.55 15.98 13.88
CA ASP A 39 -1.67 16.21 15.02
C ASP A 39 -0.27 15.68 14.69
N MET A 40 0.66 16.61 14.47
CA MET A 40 2.05 16.29 14.14
C MET A 40 2.86 15.80 15.34
N THR A 41 2.36 15.94 16.58
CA THR A 41 3.12 15.52 17.78
C THR A 41 3.37 14.02 17.84
N TYR A 42 2.58 13.23 17.12
CA TYR A 42 2.76 11.79 16.97
C TYR A 42 3.80 11.38 15.93
N PHE A 43 4.28 12.33 15.12
CA PHE A 43 5.15 12.06 13.98
C PHE A 43 6.41 12.91 14.01
N SER A 44 7.55 12.27 13.83
CA SER A 44 8.86 12.93 13.79
C SER A 44 9.77 12.28 12.74
N VAL A 45 10.98 12.82 12.58
CA VAL A 45 12.05 12.13 11.86
C VAL A 45 13.07 11.62 12.87
N ALA A 46 13.34 10.32 12.85
CA ALA A 46 14.38 9.66 13.65
C ALA A 46 15.03 8.57 12.81
N ASP A 47 16.35 8.38 12.93
CA ASP A 47 17.14 7.39 12.17
C ASP A 47 16.98 7.51 10.64
N GLY A 48 16.77 8.73 10.15
CA GLY A 48 16.48 9.01 8.75
C GLY A 48 15.16 8.42 8.25
N ALA A 49 14.20 8.20 9.15
CA ALA A 49 12.90 7.60 8.92
C ALA A 49 11.77 8.50 9.43
N ILE A 50 10.65 8.53 8.72
CA ILE A 50 9.39 9.01 9.29
C ILE A 50 9.03 8.04 10.42
N THR A 51 8.89 8.58 11.62
CA THR A 51 8.65 7.82 12.86
C THR A 51 7.29 8.21 13.41
N GLY A 52 6.38 7.25 13.49
CA GLY A 52 5.13 7.37 14.22
C GLY A 52 5.23 6.65 15.56
N GLU A 53 4.84 7.28 16.65
CA GLU A 53 4.97 6.71 17.99
C GLU A 53 3.74 7.02 18.87
N THR A 54 3.33 6.04 19.66
CA THR A 54 2.37 6.19 20.75
C THR A 54 3.01 5.73 22.05
N THR A 55 2.74 6.45 23.13
CA THR A 55 3.14 6.07 24.49
C THR A 55 1.92 5.94 25.38
N LYS A 56 2.11 5.62 26.66
CA LYS A 56 1.00 5.63 27.63
C LYS A 56 0.53 7.05 27.90
N GLU A 57 1.46 7.99 27.93
CA GLU A 57 1.26 9.40 28.22
C GLU A 57 0.77 10.18 26.99
N HIS A 58 1.14 9.73 25.79
CA HIS A 58 0.80 10.33 24.51
C HIS A 58 0.13 9.30 23.60
N ASN A 59 -1.14 9.05 23.86
CA ASN A 59 -1.96 8.06 23.18
C ASN A 59 -3.18 8.74 22.54
N PRO A 60 -3.40 8.63 21.23
CA PRO A 60 -4.53 9.29 20.62
C PRO A 60 -5.85 8.57 20.96
N PRO A 61 -7.00 9.25 20.95
CA PRO A 61 -8.29 8.59 21.19
C PRO A 61 -8.81 7.78 19.98
N HIS A 62 -8.16 7.90 18.82
CA HIS A 62 -8.46 7.21 17.56
C HIS A 62 -7.22 7.20 16.68
N ASN A 63 -7.20 6.37 15.63
CA ASN A 63 -6.07 6.29 14.69
C ASN A 63 -5.70 7.68 14.16
N GLN A 64 -4.41 8.01 14.18
CA GLN A 64 -3.89 9.20 13.51
C GLN A 64 -3.17 8.78 12.25
N PHE A 65 -3.21 9.64 11.23
CA PHE A 65 -2.57 9.37 9.94
C PHE A 65 -1.67 10.55 9.56
N ILE A 66 -0.44 10.23 9.14
CA ILE A 66 0.38 11.17 8.39
C ILE A 66 0.22 10.88 6.89
N VAL A 67 -0.23 11.88 6.14
CA VAL A 67 -0.63 11.78 4.74
C VAL A 67 0.41 12.48 3.86
N TRP A 68 0.82 11.83 2.78
CA TRP A 68 1.69 12.44 1.78
C TRP A 68 0.94 13.50 0.97
N GLN A 69 1.53 14.69 0.84
CA GLN A 69 0.92 15.86 0.21
C GLN A 69 1.24 15.99 -1.28
N GLY A 70 1.94 15.02 -1.89
CA GLY A 70 2.24 15.01 -3.32
C GLY A 70 1.11 14.48 -4.22
N GLY A 71 -0.12 14.46 -3.69
CA GLY A 71 -1.34 14.09 -4.41
C GLY A 71 -1.66 12.60 -4.43
N GLU A 72 -2.72 12.25 -5.14
CA GLU A 72 -3.21 10.87 -5.22
C GLU A 72 -2.28 9.97 -6.04
N VAL A 73 -2.30 8.68 -5.72
CA VAL A 73 -1.71 7.59 -6.51
C VAL A 73 -2.82 6.80 -7.22
N ARG A 74 -2.57 6.40 -8.47
CA ARG A 74 -3.47 5.54 -9.28
C ARG A 74 -2.82 4.18 -9.46
N ASP A 75 -2.23 3.96 -10.62
CA ASP A 75 -1.35 2.84 -10.90
C ASP A 75 0.08 3.21 -10.50
N PHE A 76 0.65 2.44 -9.59
CA PHE A 76 1.97 2.72 -9.05
C PHE A 76 2.71 1.47 -8.56
N GLU A 77 4.02 1.63 -8.39
CA GLU A 77 4.80 0.84 -7.46
C GLU A 77 5.33 1.73 -6.34
N LEU A 78 5.27 1.22 -5.12
CA LEU A 78 5.81 1.86 -3.93
C LEU A 78 6.78 0.90 -3.26
N LYS A 79 8.00 1.36 -3.00
CA LYS A 79 8.99 0.64 -2.20
C LYS A 79 9.37 1.48 -1.01
N PHE A 80 9.45 0.87 0.15
CA PHE A 80 9.93 1.51 1.37
C PHE A 80 10.54 0.47 2.29
N LYS A 81 11.42 0.90 3.20
CA LYS A 81 11.86 0.08 4.32
C LYS A 81 11.03 0.43 5.54
N PHE A 82 10.69 -0.57 6.34
CA PHE A 82 9.99 -0.40 7.59
C PHE A 82 10.62 -1.21 8.72
N ARG A 83 10.34 -0.78 9.95
CA ARG A 83 10.47 -1.57 11.17
C ARG A 83 9.42 -1.11 12.17
N ILE A 84 9.00 -1.99 13.05
CA ILE A 84 7.94 -1.74 14.03
C ILE A 84 8.31 -2.36 15.38
N PHE A 85 7.97 -1.66 16.46
CA PHE A 85 8.29 -2.00 17.84
C PHE A 85 7.02 -1.97 18.69
N GLY A 86 6.94 -2.88 19.64
CA GLY A 86 5.84 -2.99 20.61
C GLY A 86 5.11 -4.32 20.52
N PRO A 87 4.63 -4.87 21.65
CA PRO A 87 4.12 -6.25 21.74
C PRO A 87 2.81 -6.48 20.98
N LYS A 88 2.03 -5.42 20.75
CA LYS A 88 0.79 -5.44 19.96
C LYS A 88 0.80 -4.41 18.83
N ALA A 89 1.99 -3.99 18.42
CA ALA A 89 2.12 -2.91 17.45
C ALA A 89 1.47 -3.28 16.11
N ASN A 90 0.68 -2.34 15.60
CA ASN A 90 -0.02 -2.45 14.34
C ASN A 90 0.06 -1.11 13.61
N SER A 91 0.36 -1.14 12.34
CA SER A 91 0.40 0.01 11.45
C SER A 91 0.30 -0.49 10.01
N GLY A 92 0.68 0.32 9.03
CA GLY A 92 0.70 -0.09 7.64
C GLY A 92 1.07 1.03 6.70
N MET A 93 0.86 0.80 5.41
CA MET A 93 0.85 1.84 4.40
C MET A 93 -0.54 1.86 3.78
N GLN A 94 -1.30 2.90 4.07
CA GLN A 94 -2.54 3.19 3.36
C GLN A 94 -2.20 3.62 1.93
N PHE A 95 -2.92 3.08 0.96
CA PHE A 95 -2.77 3.43 -0.44
C PHE A 95 -4.10 3.44 -1.16
N ARG A 96 -4.23 4.32 -2.16
CA ARG A 96 -5.53 4.62 -2.79
C ARG A 96 -6.62 4.91 -1.74
N GLY A 97 -6.20 5.51 -0.62
CA GLY A 97 -7.07 5.80 0.50
C GLY A 97 -7.94 7.02 0.23
N THR A 98 -9.12 7.06 0.86
CA THR A 98 -9.99 8.23 0.87
C THR A 98 -9.79 8.99 2.18
N LEU A 99 -9.37 10.24 2.08
CA LEU A 99 -9.32 11.14 3.24
C LEU A 99 -10.76 11.43 3.71
N LYS A 100 -10.98 11.33 5.01
CA LYS A 100 -12.26 11.59 5.69
C LYS A 100 -12.08 12.67 6.75
N ASP A 101 -13.19 13.00 7.39
CA ASP A 101 -13.22 13.97 8.49
C ASP A 101 -12.20 13.61 9.57
N LYS A 102 -11.67 14.64 10.23
CA LYS A 102 -10.65 14.52 11.30
C LYS A 102 -9.35 13.84 10.84
N GLY A 103 -9.09 13.80 9.53
CA GLY A 103 -7.87 13.24 8.95
C GLY A 103 -7.79 11.72 9.00
N LEU A 104 -8.91 11.04 9.21
CA LEU A 104 -8.99 9.59 9.03
C LEU A 104 -8.79 9.23 7.56
N VAL A 105 -8.18 8.07 7.30
CA VAL A 105 -8.01 7.55 5.94
C VAL A 105 -8.66 6.19 5.86
N TRP A 106 -9.59 6.04 4.91
CA TRP A 106 -10.33 4.80 4.67
C TRP A 106 -9.83 4.11 3.41
N GLY A 107 -9.88 2.77 3.37
CA GLY A 107 -9.56 1.99 2.17
C GLY A 107 -8.38 1.06 2.35
N TYR A 108 -7.64 0.79 1.27
CA TYR A 108 -6.64 -0.27 1.27
C TYR A 108 -5.41 0.06 2.11
N GLN A 109 -5.15 -0.80 3.09
CA GLN A 109 -3.94 -0.78 3.88
C GLN A 109 -3.09 -2.02 3.61
N ALA A 110 -1.82 -1.82 3.27
CA ALA A 110 -0.82 -2.88 3.34
C ALA A 110 -0.35 -3.00 4.79
N ASP A 111 -0.77 -4.06 5.47
CA ASP A 111 -0.65 -4.17 6.92
C ASP A 111 0.77 -4.51 7.38
N ILE A 112 1.14 -3.91 8.51
CA ILE A 112 2.35 -4.15 9.30
C ILE A 112 1.92 -4.41 10.74
N ALA A 113 1.61 -5.68 11.05
CA ALA A 113 1.18 -6.11 12.37
C ALA A 113 2.16 -7.13 12.96
N VAL A 114 2.43 -7.05 14.26
CA VAL A 114 3.32 -8.02 14.95
C VAL A 114 2.64 -9.36 15.26
N SER A 115 1.34 -9.48 15.04
CA SER A 115 0.57 -10.69 15.31
C SER A 115 -0.50 -10.97 14.25
N GLY A 116 -0.95 -12.22 14.21
CA GLY A 116 -1.97 -12.69 13.27
C GLY A 116 -1.49 -12.78 11.81
N PRO A 117 -2.42 -13.01 10.87
CA PRO A 117 -2.11 -13.18 9.46
C PRO A 117 -2.04 -11.85 8.69
N TYR A 118 -2.07 -10.71 9.40
CA TYR A 118 -2.26 -9.39 8.80
C TYR A 118 -0.99 -8.82 8.18
N LEU A 119 0.18 -9.04 8.77
CA LEU A 119 1.46 -8.61 8.16
C LEU A 119 1.59 -9.15 6.75
N GLY A 120 1.73 -8.26 5.77
CA GLY A 120 1.83 -8.66 4.36
C GLY A 120 0.49 -8.91 3.68
N GLY A 121 -0.63 -8.64 4.36
CA GLY A 121 -1.99 -8.70 3.83
C GLY A 121 -2.58 -7.31 3.51
N ILE A 122 -3.76 -7.31 2.91
CA ILE A 122 -4.53 -6.11 2.56
C ILE A 122 -5.79 -6.05 3.42
N TRP A 123 -5.95 -4.93 4.12
CA TRP A 123 -7.11 -4.62 4.95
C TRP A 123 -7.89 -3.43 4.38
N ASP A 124 -9.22 -3.46 4.49
CA ASP A 124 -10.12 -2.35 4.18
C ASP A 124 -10.32 -1.49 5.43
N GLU A 125 -9.35 -0.62 5.70
CA GLU A 125 -9.28 0.18 6.93
C GLU A 125 -10.47 1.14 7.01
N TYR A 126 -11.16 1.11 8.16
CA TYR A 126 -12.48 1.73 8.41
C TYR A 126 -13.61 1.34 7.42
N GLY A 127 -13.33 0.49 6.45
CA GLY A 127 -14.29 0.01 5.48
C GLY A 127 -15.05 -1.22 5.99
N PRO A 128 -16.22 -1.52 5.42
CA PRO A 128 -17.05 -2.63 5.87
C PRO A 128 -16.48 -4.00 5.44
N ARG A 129 -15.51 -4.05 4.52
CA ARG A 129 -15.06 -5.30 3.88
C ARG A 129 -13.97 -6.02 4.68
N LYS A 130 -13.40 -5.37 5.70
CA LYS A 130 -12.39 -5.93 6.61
C LYS A 130 -11.18 -6.49 5.85
N SER A 131 -10.66 -7.66 6.23
CA SER A 131 -9.54 -8.30 5.52
C SER A 131 -9.97 -8.59 4.09
N LEU A 132 -9.24 -8.06 3.10
CA LEU A 132 -9.49 -8.29 1.69
C LEU A 132 -8.69 -9.46 1.16
N ALA A 133 -7.45 -9.62 1.62
CA ALA A 133 -6.59 -10.77 1.37
C ALA A 133 -5.50 -10.87 2.43
N ALA A 134 -5.48 -11.97 3.18
CA ALA A 134 -4.49 -12.19 4.23
C ALA A 134 -3.12 -12.60 3.65
N ARG A 135 -2.09 -12.65 4.50
CA ARG A 135 -0.80 -13.23 4.10
C ARG A 135 -0.98 -14.69 3.66
N GLY A 136 -0.39 -15.04 2.52
CA GLY A 136 -0.54 -16.37 1.92
C GLY A 136 -1.82 -16.53 1.10
N GLU A 137 -2.53 -15.44 0.76
CA GLU A 137 -3.76 -15.50 -0.05
C GLU A 137 -3.62 -14.76 -1.38
N ARG A 138 -4.22 -15.35 -2.41
CA ARG A 138 -4.59 -14.70 -3.66
C ARG A 138 -6.11 -14.63 -3.71
N ASN A 139 -6.66 -13.43 -3.64
CA ASN A 139 -8.11 -13.22 -3.67
C ASN A 139 -8.55 -12.52 -4.95
N VAL A 140 -9.68 -12.97 -5.48
CA VAL A 140 -10.45 -12.23 -6.49
C VAL A 140 -11.76 -11.83 -5.85
N ILE A 141 -12.07 -10.54 -5.87
CA ILE A 141 -13.39 -10.00 -5.52
C ILE A 141 -14.03 -9.55 -6.83
N ASP A 142 -15.12 -10.19 -7.21
CA ASP A 142 -15.84 -9.84 -8.43
C ASP A 142 -16.69 -8.57 -8.26
N GLU A 143 -17.34 -8.16 -9.35
CA GLU A 143 -18.12 -6.92 -9.43
C GLU A 143 -19.27 -6.86 -8.41
N SER A 144 -19.73 -8.03 -7.92
CA SER A 144 -20.78 -8.19 -6.92
C SER A 144 -20.27 -8.23 -5.47
N GLY A 145 -18.95 -8.24 -5.28
CA GLY A 145 -18.32 -8.39 -3.98
C GLY A 145 -18.08 -9.85 -3.57
N LYS A 146 -18.39 -10.83 -4.43
CA LYS A 146 -18.14 -12.24 -4.12
C LYS A 146 -16.64 -12.51 -4.19
N ARG A 147 -16.13 -13.09 -3.10
CA ARG A 147 -14.71 -13.41 -2.93
C ARG A 147 -14.41 -14.87 -3.28
N THR A 148 -13.35 -15.07 -4.07
CA THR A 148 -12.70 -16.37 -4.27
C THR A 148 -11.29 -16.30 -3.73
N THR A 149 -10.91 -17.26 -2.89
CA THR A 149 -9.61 -17.28 -2.20
C THR A 149 -8.82 -18.53 -2.60
N GLU A 150 -7.61 -18.32 -3.10
CA GLU A 150 -6.58 -19.34 -3.25
C GLU A 150 -5.53 -19.12 -2.16
N LYS A 151 -5.18 -20.18 -1.42
CA LYS A 151 -4.11 -20.13 -0.42
C LYS A 151 -2.82 -20.67 -0.99
N PHE A 152 -1.72 -20.00 -0.71
CA PHE A 152 -0.36 -20.46 -0.99
C PHE A 152 0.46 -20.51 0.31
N ALA A 153 1.62 -21.16 0.25
CA ALA A 153 2.50 -21.31 1.40
C ALA A 153 2.87 -19.93 1.96
N ASP A 154 2.71 -19.74 3.28
CA ASP A 154 3.10 -18.50 3.94
C ASP A 154 4.59 -18.22 3.61
N PRO A 155 4.93 -17.09 2.96
CA PRO A 155 6.30 -16.83 2.54
C PRO A 155 7.21 -16.37 3.68
N LEU A 156 6.64 -15.98 4.83
CA LEU A 156 7.34 -15.36 5.95
C LEU A 156 7.57 -16.31 7.13
N VAL A 157 7.31 -17.62 6.99
CA VAL A 157 7.46 -18.63 8.07
C VAL A 157 8.87 -18.71 8.65
N ALA A 158 9.88 -18.22 7.92
CA ALA A 158 11.28 -18.25 8.32
C ALA A 158 11.69 -17.15 9.33
N GLY A 159 10.74 -16.54 10.04
CA GLY A 159 11.02 -15.58 11.12
C GLY A 159 11.48 -14.22 10.60
N LEU A 160 10.53 -13.37 10.23
CA LEU A 160 10.81 -11.96 9.96
C LEU A 160 11.07 -11.23 11.30
N ASN A 161 12.24 -10.61 11.46
CA ASN A 161 12.46 -9.71 12.58
C ASN A 161 11.89 -8.33 12.24
N LEU A 162 10.74 -8.00 12.81
CA LEU A 162 10.02 -6.76 12.57
C LEU A 162 10.69 -5.52 13.19
N GLU A 163 11.58 -5.69 14.17
CA GLU A 163 12.35 -4.60 14.76
C GLU A 163 13.57 -4.22 13.91
N GLN A 164 13.89 -5.03 12.90
CA GLN A 164 14.92 -4.75 11.90
C GLN A 164 14.31 -4.19 10.62
N TRP A 165 15.15 -3.58 9.79
CA TRP A 165 14.71 -3.02 8.51
C TRP A 165 14.28 -4.12 7.53
N ASN A 166 13.03 -4.07 7.10
CA ASN A 166 12.45 -4.93 6.07
C ASN A 166 11.98 -4.07 4.89
N GLU A 167 12.14 -4.54 3.65
CA GLU A 167 11.61 -3.85 2.48
C GLU A 167 10.17 -4.31 2.20
N TYR A 168 9.25 -3.36 2.08
CA TYR A 168 7.91 -3.58 1.54
C TYR A 168 7.87 -3.09 0.10
N HIS A 169 7.23 -3.86 -0.78
CA HIS A 169 6.97 -3.47 -2.16
C HIS A 169 5.50 -3.71 -2.50
N ILE A 170 4.80 -2.60 -2.77
CA ILE A 170 3.41 -2.56 -3.21
C ILE A 170 3.41 -2.32 -4.71
N THR A 171 2.69 -3.15 -5.46
CA THR A 171 2.36 -2.90 -6.87
C THR A 171 0.85 -2.84 -7.02
N ALA A 172 0.32 -1.72 -7.50
CA ALA A 172 -1.10 -1.56 -7.79
C ALA A 172 -1.27 -1.13 -9.26
N LYS A 173 -1.93 -1.95 -10.07
CA LYS A 173 -2.14 -1.74 -11.51
C LYS A 173 -3.56 -2.14 -11.89
N GLY A 174 -4.37 -1.19 -12.33
CA GLY A 174 -5.81 -1.39 -12.49
C GLY A 174 -6.40 -1.91 -11.17
N THR A 175 -7.09 -3.04 -11.23
CA THR A 175 -7.73 -3.73 -10.10
C THR A 175 -6.79 -4.64 -9.32
N ARG A 176 -5.59 -4.91 -9.86
CA ARG A 176 -4.65 -5.87 -9.30
C ARG A 176 -3.66 -5.20 -8.36
N ILE A 177 -3.56 -5.76 -7.16
CA ILE A 177 -2.64 -5.35 -6.11
C ILE A 177 -1.79 -6.55 -5.71
N GLN A 178 -0.47 -6.35 -5.60
CA GLN A 178 0.46 -7.34 -5.08
C GLN A 178 1.31 -6.73 -3.98
N LEU A 179 1.45 -7.46 -2.88
CA LEU A 179 2.30 -7.10 -1.76
C LEU A 179 3.50 -8.05 -1.69
N ARG A 180 4.68 -7.49 -1.46
CA ARG A 180 5.91 -8.25 -1.19
C ARG A 180 6.61 -7.70 0.04
N ILE A 181 7.16 -8.60 0.84
CA ILE A 181 8.08 -8.26 1.94
C ILE A 181 9.39 -8.99 1.71
N ASN A 182 10.50 -8.25 1.70
CA ASN A 182 11.85 -8.75 1.40
C ASN A 182 11.90 -9.59 0.11
N GLY A 183 11.21 -9.09 -0.94
CA GLY A 183 11.14 -9.73 -2.25
C GLY A 183 10.18 -10.91 -2.37
N LYS A 184 9.63 -11.43 -1.26
CA LYS A 184 8.70 -12.56 -1.28
C LYS A 184 7.25 -12.08 -1.41
N LEU A 185 6.48 -12.69 -2.30
CA LEU A 185 5.05 -12.40 -2.51
C LEU A 185 4.24 -12.81 -1.28
N THR A 186 3.60 -11.86 -0.61
CA THR A 186 2.82 -12.09 0.62
C THR A 186 1.32 -12.12 0.39
N CYS A 187 0.82 -11.38 -0.60
CA CYS A 187 -0.60 -11.27 -0.87
C CYS A 187 -0.84 -10.80 -2.30
N GLU A 188 -1.90 -11.31 -2.93
CA GLU A 188 -2.43 -10.83 -4.20
C GLU A 188 -3.94 -10.56 -4.08
N LEU A 189 -4.39 -9.47 -4.68
CA LEU A 189 -5.80 -9.10 -4.75
C LEU A 189 -6.13 -8.60 -6.15
N ASP A 190 -7.20 -9.12 -6.74
CA ASP A 190 -7.89 -8.53 -7.89
C ASP A 190 -9.27 -8.06 -7.41
N ASP A 191 -9.40 -6.78 -7.09
CA ASP A 191 -10.63 -6.19 -6.54
C ASP A 191 -11.39 -5.41 -7.60
N ARG A 192 -12.55 -5.95 -7.98
CA ARG A 192 -13.43 -5.40 -9.03
C ARG A 192 -14.77 -4.96 -8.48
N GLU A 193 -14.94 -4.95 -7.15
CA GLU A 193 -16.24 -4.69 -6.52
C GLU A 193 -16.78 -3.30 -6.88
N THR A 194 -17.97 -3.29 -7.47
CA THR A 194 -18.58 -2.06 -8.01
C THR A 194 -18.83 -1.05 -6.90
N GLY A 195 -18.28 0.16 -7.06
CA GLY A 195 -18.45 1.26 -6.09
C GLY A 195 -17.67 1.09 -4.78
N LYS A 196 -16.84 0.06 -4.65
CA LYS A 196 -15.98 -0.19 -3.48
C LYS A 196 -14.50 -0.28 -3.83
N ALA A 197 -14.16 -0.86 -4.98
CA ALA A 197 -12.79 -0.95 -5.43
C ALA A 197 -12.21 0.45 -5.71
N ALA A 198 -11.05 0.77 -5.12
CA ALA A 198 -10.41 2.08 -5.28
C ALA A 198 -9.41 2.07 -6.44
N ALA A 199 -9.61 2.96 -7.41
CA ALA A 199 -8.70 3.18 -8.53
C ALA A 199 -7.64 4.26 -8.26
N SER A 200 -7.89 5.15 -7.29
CA SER A 200 -6.99 6.21 -6.88
C SER A 200 -7.20 6.62 -5.42
N GLY A 201 -6.28 7.40 -4.88
CA GLY A 201 -6.42 8.01 -3.55
C GLY A 201 -5.06 8.32 -2.93
N VAL A 202 -5.07 8.69 -1.64
CA VAL A 202 -3.86 9.14 -0.94
C VAL A 202 -2.95 8.00 -0.50
N LEU A 203 -1.71 8.35 -0.17
CA LEU A 203 -0.80 7.53 0.63
C LEU A 203 -0.77 8.07 2.06
N ALA A 204 -0.88 7.19 3.04
CA ALA A 204 -0.80 7.58 4.46
C ALA A 204 -0.21 6.48 5.34
N MET A 205 0.28 6.85 6.52
CA MET A 205 0.80 5.91 7.51
C MET A 205 0.03 6.11 8.82
N PRO A 206 -0.66 5.08 9.33
CA PRO A 206 -1.36 5.16 10.59
C PRO A 206 -0.43 4.99 11.79
N ILE A 207 -0.80 5.59 12.91
CA ILE A 207 -0.50 5.07 14.24
C ILE A 207 -1.80 4.68 14.92
N ILE A 208 -1.77 3.57 15.65
CA ILE A 208 -2.95 2.96 16.24
C ILE A 208 -2.90 3.18 17.77
N PRO A 209 -3.99 3.62 18.40
CA PRO A 209 -4.04 3.79 19.84
C PRO A 209 -4.04 2.44 20.58
N GLY A 210 -3.76 2.48 21.88
CA GLY A 210 -3.73 1.30 22.74
C GLY A 210 -2.34 1.05 23.32
N GLU A 211 -1.80 -0.17 23.16
CA GLU A 211 -0.44 -0.46 23.65
C GLU A 211 0.58 0.44 22.96
N PRO A 212 1.60 0.95 23.69
CA PRO A 212 2.67 1.73 23.10
C PRO A 212 3.28 1.03 21.88
N MET A 213 3.42 1.78 20.80
CA MET A 213 4.01 1.30 19.57
C MET A 213 4.89 2.37 18.95
N ARG A 214 5.88 1.92 18.18
CA ARG A 214 6.63 2.77 17.27
C ARG A 214 6.76 2.10 15.93
N VAL A 215 6.55 2.85 14.86
CA VAL A 215 6.76 2.39 13.49
C VAL A 215 7.64 3.41 12.76
N GLN A 216 8.52 2.90 11.91
CA GLN A 216 9.45 3.74 11.15
C GLN A 216 9.47 3.37 9.68
N TYR A 217 9.52 4.38 8.81
CA TYR A 217 9.53 4.23 7.35
C TYR A 217 10.64 5.07 6.73
N LYS A 218 11.47 4.45 5.89
CA LYS A 218 12.51 5.16 5.12
C LYS A 218 12.67 4.63 3.71
N ASP A 219 13.52 5.29 2.92
CA ASP A 219 13.77 4.94 1.52
C ASP A 219 12.48 4.85 0.68
N ILE A 220 11.50 5.72 0.97
CA ILE A 220 10.17 5.71 0.37
C ILE A 220 10.28 6.22 -1.07
N ARG A 221 10.08 5.31 -2.03
CA ARG A 221 10.22 5.53 -3.47
C ARG A 221 8.93 5.14 -4.17
N LEU A 222 8.40 6.05 -4.97
CA LEU A 222 7.18 5.91 -5.74
C LEU A 222 7.52 5.90 -7.24
N ARG A 223 6.98 4.96 -7.98
CA ARG A 223 6.99 4.94 -9.44
C ARG A 223 5.55 4.93 -9.93
N ARG A 224 5.16 5.94 -10.71
CA ARG A 224 3.83 6.03 -11.30
C ARG A 224 3.83 5.39 -12.69
N PHE A 225 2.77 4.65 -13.01
CA PHE A 225 2.49 4.26 -14.38
C PHE A 225 1.74 5.40 -15.08
N LYS A 226 1.95 5.58 -16.39
CA LYS A 226 1.21 6.58 -17.15
C LYS A 226 -0.29 6.23 -17.08
N PRO A 227 -1.18 7.22 -16.83
CA PRO A 227 -2.60 6.99 -16.97
C PRO A 227 -2.93 6.61 -18.41
N TYR A 228 -3.87 5.68 -18.57
CA TYR A 228 -4.51 5.37 -19.84
C TYR A 228 -5.30 6.58 -20.36
#